data_AF-A0A5M8S8S2-F1
#
_entry.id   AF-A0A5M8S8S2-F1
#
_cell.length_a   1.000
_cell.length_b   1.000
_cell.length_c   1.000
_cell.angle_alpha   90.00
_cell.angle_beta   90.00
_cell.angle_gamma   90.00
#
_symmetry.space_group_name_H-M   'P 1'
#
loop_
_entity.id
_entity.type
_entity.pdbx_description
1 polymer ?
#
loop_
_entity_poly.entity_id
_entity_poly.type
_entity_poly.pdbx_seq_one_letter_code
_entity_poly.pdbx_strand_id
1 'polypeptide(L)'
;MPIAAASAPPSAAPKKALLEFHSGFWINLHHFLYVEARSTLAQKSARDPVFSSADEGELRRLNPTELSAWDKSVAYYASSLAGRDLLFDDGLIAVKNALEDAESSTDLAQAPISPELKEALRRAAPIYRAHWWARHDAQNRAWIAQVEPLVSQYGDGIAQDLARIYEEPWPQYPVRVDSVVYANWAGAYTTTEPTRPTISSSDPANQGTAALEIVFHETSHGMIDKVSRALRTAEAGVNTKRTAAPFRAGALWHAVLFYTAGELVAERISGYVPYAEKNGLWARAWPEPARTLLQQDWKPHMAGSASLQVAVSQLAADLAAAPGR
;
A
#
# COMPACT_ATOMS: atom_id res chain seq x y z
N MET A 1 -38.16 41.62 35.88
CA MET A 1 -38.02 40.18 35.56
C MET A 1 -36.90 40.04 34.55
N PRO A 2 -35.83 39.27 34.83
CA PRO A 2 -34.72 39.14 33.89
C PRO A 2 -35.05 38.08 32.83
N ILE A 3 -34.63 38.35 31.60
CA ILE A 3 -34.76 37.47 30.45
C ILE A 3 -33.64 36.41 30.56
N ALA A 4 -34.02 35.14 30.56
CA ALA A 4 -33.07 34.02 30.56
C ALA A 4 -32.38 33.93 29.19
N ALA A 5 -31.05 33.94 29.20
CA ALA A 5 -30.23 33.69 28.03
C ALA A 5 -30.27 32.19 27.68
N ALA A 6 -30.60 31.88 26.43
CA ALA A 6 -30.56 30.52 25.90
C ALA A 6 -29.10 30.07 25.73
N SER A 7 -28.76 28.94 26.34
CA SER A 7 -27.46 28.28 26.22
C SER A 7 -27.26 27.76 24.79
N ALA A 8 -26.13 28.09 24.17
CA ALA A 8 -25.73 27.52 22.89
C ALA A 8 -25.51 26.00 23.00
N PRO A 9 -25.80 25.23 21.94
CA PRO A 9 -25.58 23.78 21.95
C PRO A 9 -24.08 23.44 22.06
N PRO A 10 -23.72 22.31 22.67
CA PRO A 10 -22.34 21.89 22.83
C PRO A 10 -21.68 21.71 21.47
N SER A 11 -20.47 22.27 21.31
CA SER A 11 -19.61 22.07 20.14
C SER A 11 -19.36 20.58 19.93
N ALA A 12 -19.61 20.07 18.73
CA ALA A 12 -19.26 18.70 18.37
C ALA A 12 -17.76 18.45 18.56
N ALA A 13 -17.40 17.29 19.11
CA ALA A 13 -16.00 16.88 19.24
C ALA A 13 -15.35 16.84 17.85
N PRO A 14 -14.07 17.24 17.72
CA PRO A 14 -13.37 17.22 16.45
C PRO A 14 -13.33 15.80 15.87
N LYS A 15 -13.69 15.67 14.59
CA LYS A 15 -13.66 14.40 13.87
C LYS A 15 -12.22 13.88 13.78
N LYS A 16 -12.00 12.62 14.16
CA LYS A 16 -10.68 11.98 14.00
C LYS A 16 -10.34 11.90 12.51
N ALA A 17 -9.11 12.27 12.15
CA ALA A 17 -8.62 12.10 10.78
C ALA A 17 -8.60 10.61 10.41
N LEU A 18 -9.02 10.29 9.18
CA LEU A 18 -8.99 8.92 8.65
C LEU A 18 -7.56 8.45 8.39
N LEU A 19 -6.77 9.33 7.78
CA LEU A 19 -5.42 9.09 7.29
C LEU A 19 -4.50 10.20 7.82
N GLU A 20 -3.23 9.85 8.00
CA GLU A 20 -2.15 10.78 8.30
C GLU A 20 -0.98 10.50 7.35
N PHE A 21 -0.63 11.48 6.51
CA PHE A 21 0.37 11.33 5.47
C PHE A 21 1.75 11.81 5.92
N HIS A 22 2.78 11.02 5.63
CA HIS A 22 4.15 11.27 6.05
C HIS A 22 5.16 11.19 4.91
N SER A 23 6.25 11.93 5.06
CA SER A 23 7.47 11.83 4.25
C SER A 23 8.65 11.78 5.21
N GLY A 24 8.90 10.58 5.74
CA GLY A 24 9.95 10.35 6.72
C GLY A 24 11.32 10.18 6.07
N PHE A 25 12.36 10.81 6.63
CA PHE A 25 13.74 10.73 6.11
C PHE A 25 14.26 9.30 6.14
N TRP A 26 14.12 8.63 7.28
CA TRP A 26 14.74 7.32 7.51
C TRP A 26 14.10 6.22 6.66
N ILE A 27 12.77 6.23 6.51
CA ILE A 27 12.08 5.25 5.67
C ILE A 27 12.38 5.45 4.18
N ASN A 28 12.53 6.69 3.73
CA ASN A 28 12.95 7.01 2.35
C ASN A 28 14.40 6.57 2.09
N LEU A 29 15.31 6.81 3.04
CA LEU A 29 16.70 6.33 2.94
C LEU A 29 16.76 4.80 2.89
N HIS A 30 15.98 4.12 3.73
CA HIS A 30 15.92 2.65 3.76
C HIS A 30 15.50 2.07 2.42
N HIS A 31 14.41 2.57 1.85
CA HIS A 31 13.94 2.11 0.54
C HIS A 31 14.92 2.43 -0.58
N PHE A 32 15.55 3.60 -0.54
CA PHE A 32 16.52 3.98 -1.57
C PHE A 32 17.75 3.05 -1.58
N LEU A 33 18.32 2.76 -0.40
CA LEU A 33 19.41 1.78 -0.27
C LEU A 33 18.96 0.36 -0.63
N TYR A 34 17.73 -0.03 -0.28
CA TYR A 34 17.18 -1.34 -0.63
C TYR A 34 17.07 -1.52 -2.14
N VAL A 35 16.52 -0.53 -2.84
CA VAL A 35 16.36 -0.56 -4.31
C VAL A 35 17.72 -0.57 -5.01
N GLU A 36 18.68 0.23 -4.55
CA GLU A 36 20.03 0.21 -5.12
C GLU A 36 20.69 -1.15 -4.91
N ALA A 37 20.63 -1.69 -3.69
CA ALA A 37 21.18 -3.00 -3.37
C ALA A 37 20.54 -4.12 -4.21
N ARG A 38 19.21 -4.09 -4.38
CA ARG A 38 18.47 -5.00 -5.28
C ARG A 38 19.01 -4.94 -6.71
N SER A 39 19.34 -3.76 -7.21
CA SER A 39 19.88 -3.58 -8.57
C SER A 39 21.24 -4.26 -8.79
N THR A 40 21.99 -4.51 -7.71
CA THR A 40 23.29 -5.20 -7.75
C THR A 40 23.19 -6.72 -7.74
N LEU A 41 22.01 -7.28 -7.42
CA LEU A 41 21.81 -8.72 -7.34
C LEU A 41 21.72 -9.36 -8.74
N ALA A 42 22.29 -10.56 -8.87
CA ALA A 42 22.23 -11.34 -10.11
C ALA A 42 20.79 -11.70 -10.52
N GLN A 43 19.90 -11.89 -9.54
CA GLN A 43 18.48 -12.23 -9.74
C GLN A 43 17.59 -10.98 -9.70
N LYS A 44 17.87 -10.00 -10.57
CA LYS A 44 17.03 -8.80 -10.70
C LYS A 44 15.74 -9.10 -11.45
N SER A 45 14.63 -8.55 -10.97
CA SER A 45 13.34 -8.60 -11.67
C SER A 45 13.22 -7.41 -12.61
N ALA A 46 12.57 -7.59 -13.76
CA ALA A 46 12.20 -6.47 -14.63
C ALA A 46 11.18 -5.51 -13.99
N ARG A 47 10.59 -5.91 -12.86
CA ARG A 47 9.68 -5.08 -12.05
C ARG A 47 10.37 -4.39 -10.87
N ASP A 48 11.66 -4.67 -10.63
CA ASP A 48 12.38 -3.97 -9.57
C ASP A 48 12.42 -2.47 -9.91
N PRO A 49 12.16 -1.57 -8.94
CA PRO A 49 12.25 -0.14 -9.20
C PRO A 49 13.64 0.24 -9.69
N VAL A 50 13.71 1.19 -10.62
CA VAL A 50 14.96 1.69 -11.18
C VAL A 50 15.10 3.16 -10.81
N PHE A 51 16.33 3.56 -10.49
CA PHE A 51 16.64 4.95 -10.21
C PHE A 51 16.32 5.84 -11.41
N SER A 52 15.76 7.01 -11.12
CA SER A 52 15.57 8.05 -12.11
C SER A 52 16.92 8.53 -12.64
N SER A 53 16.93 9.09 -13.86
CA SER A 53 18.17 9.67 -14.41
C SER A 53 18.75 10.79 -13.55
N ALA A 54 17.91 11.48 -12.76
CA ALA A 54 18.36 12.47 -11.79
C ALA A 54 19.12 11.80 -10.63
N ASP A 55 18.60 10.69 -10.09
CA ASP A 55 19.25 9.94 -9.00
C ASP A 55 20.56 9.31 -9.44
N GLU A 56 20.60 8.72 -10.64
CA GLU A 56 21.84 8.24 -11.26
C GLU A 56 22.83 9.38 -11.54
N GLY A 57 22.31 10.58 -11.83
CA GLY A 57 23.11 11.79 -11.99
C GLY A 57 23.83 12.18 -10.71
N GLU A 58 23.13 12.21 -9.58
CA GLU A 58 23.73 12.53 -8.28
C GLU A 58 24.68 11.43 -7.80
N LEU A 59 24.35 10.16 -8.00
CA LEU A 59 25.24 9.05 -7.65
C LEU A 59 26.61 9.16 -8.34
N ARG A 60 26.64 9.59 -9.60
CA ARG A 60 27.89 9.83 -10.36
C ARG A 60 28.68 11.05 -9.91
N ARG A 61 28.07 11.96 -9.14
CA ARG A 61 28.72 13.19 -8.63
C ARG A 61 29.29 13.04 -7.24
N LEU A 62 29.00 11.93 -6.54
CA LEU A 62 29.61 11.65 -5.24
C LEU A 62 31.13 11.71 -5.35
N ASN A 63 31.76 12.39 -4.40
CA ASN A 63 33.22 12.37 -4.32
C ASN A 63 33.70 10.97 -3.85
N PRO A 64 34.99 10.63 -4.00
CA PRO A 64 35.49 9.29 -3.67
C PRO A 64 35.25 8.86 -2.21
N THR A 65 35.25 9.79 -1.25
CA THR A 65 34.98 9.51 0.16
C THR A 65 33.49 9.21 0.38
N GLU A 66 32.61 10.01 -0.21
CA GLU A 66 31.16 9.77 -0.17
C GLU A 66 30.81 8.45 -0.83
N LEU A 67 31.29 8.21 -2.05
CA LEU A 67 31.02 6.98 -2.80
C LEU A 67 31.46 5.74 -2.00
N SER A 68 32.67 5.75 -1.41
CA SER A 68 33.12 4.62 -0.59
C SER A 68 32.26 4.39 0.66
N ALA A 69 31.74 5.45 1.27
CA ALA A 69 30.84 5.33 2.41
C ALA A 69 29.45 4.83 1.99
N TRP A 70 28.94 5.32 0.86
CA TRP A 70 27.69 4.90 0.25
C TRP A 70 27.70 3.43 -0.13
N ASP A 71 28.72 3.00 -0.88
CA ASP A 71 28.89 1.61 -1.34
C ASP A 71 28.95 0.62 -0.18
N LYS A 72 29.55 1.00 0.96
CA LYS A 72 29.57 0.16 2.17
C LYS A 72 28.17 -0.05 2.75
N SER A 73 27.31 0.97 2.70
CA SER A 73 25.92 0.85 3.12
C SER A 73 25.11 0.01 2.13
N VAL A 74 25.28 0.23 0.83
CA VAL A 74 24.62 -0.59 -0.22
C VAL A 74 25.05 -2.06 -0.12
N ALA A 75 26.34 -2.33 0.10
CA ALA A 75 26.85 -3.68 0.27
C ALA A 75 26.22 -4.41 1.48
N TYR A 76 26.03 -3.72 2.60
CA TYR A 76 25.31 -4.27 3.75
C TYR A 76 23.87 -4.63 3.39
N TYR A 77 23.15 -3.73 2.71
CA TYR A 77 21.79 -4.01 2.24
C TYR A 77 21.76 -5.20 1.28
N ALA A 78 22.69 -5.28 0.34
CA ALA A 78 22.78 -6.37 -0.63
C ALA A 78 23.00 -7.73 0.05
N SER A 79 23.87 -7.79 1.06
CA SER A 79 24.18 -9.03 1.78
C SER A 79 23.12 -9.46 2.79
N SER A 80 22.37 -8.51 3.36
CA SER A 80 21.56 -8.77 4.57
C SER A 80 20.06 -8.56 4.38
N LEU A 81 19.64 -7.70 3.45
CA LEU A 81 18.25 -7.24 3.35
C LEU A 81 17.64 -7.43 1.96
N ALA A 82 18.39 -7.20 0.88
CA ALA A 82 17.86 -7.20 -0.49
C ALA A 82 17.35 -8.58 -0.99
N GLY A 83 17.75 -9.67 -0.32
CA GLY A 83 17.21 -11.01 -0.57
C GLY A 83 15.91 -11.33 0.19
N ARG A 84 15.45 -10.43 1.06
CA ARG A 84 14.28 -10.60 1.94
C ARG A 84 13.10 -9.79 1.42
N ASP A 85 11.90 -10.24 1.72
CA ASP A 85 10.66 -9.65 1.23
C ASP A 85 10.18 -8.53 2.17
N LEU A 86 10.01 -7.30 1.66
CA LEU A 86 9.57 -6.14 2.46
C LEU A 86 8.15 -6.30 3.04
N LEU A 87 7.33 -7.20 2.48
CA LEU A 87 5.92 -7.36 2.81
C LEU A 87 5.66 -8.50 3.80
N PHE A 88 6.44 -9.57 3.73
CA PHE A 88 6.18 -10.81 4.48
C PHE A 88 7.29 -11.22 5.45
N ASP A 89 8.40 -10.50 5.50
CA ASP A 89 9.46 -10.75 6.48
C ASP A 89 9.22 -9.94 7.76
N ASP A 90 8.91 -10.62 8.86
CA ASP A 90 8.63 -10.00 10.17
C ASP A 90 9.73 -9.05 10.64
N GLY A 91 11.00 -9.36 10.33
CA GLY A 91 12.14 -8.53 10.68
C GLY A 91 12.18 -7.24 9.86
N LEU A 92 11.91 -7.30 8.55
CA LEU A 92 11.81 -6.12 7.70
C LEU A 92 10.57 -5.28 8.01
N ILE A 93 9.45 -5.91 8.38
CA ILE A 93 8.25 -5.21 8.86
C ILE A 93 8.60 -4.39 10.12
N ALA A 94 9.28 -5.01 11.10
CA ALA A 94 9.70 -4.31 12.31
C ALA A 94 10.69 -3.16 12.02
N VAL A 95 11.63 -3.38 11.09
CA VAL A 95 12.56 -2.34 10.63
C VAL A 95 11.81 -1.17 10.00
N LYS A 96 10.91 -1.45 9.05
CA LYS A 96 10.08 -0.44 8.40
C LYS A 96 9.35 0.41 9.43
N ASN A 97 8.58 -0.21 10.32
CA ASN A 97 7.79 0.49 11.32
C ASN A 97 8.66 1.38 12.22
N ALA A 98 9.82 0.88 12.65
CA ALA A 98 10.77 1.65 13.45
C ALA A 98 11.36 2.86 12.71
N LEU A 99 11.59 2.76 11.40
CA LEU A 99 12.13 3.86 10.60
C LEU A 99 11.08 4.88 10.19
N GLU A 100 9.83 4.45 10.01
CA GLU A 100 8.67 5.33 9.91
C GLU A 100 8.50 6.18 11.18
N ASP A 101 8.49 5.54 12.35
CA ASP A 101 8.36 6.22 13.64
C ASP A 101 9.52 7.17 13.95
N ALA A 102 10.71 6.90 13.40
CA ALA A 102 11.89 7.74 13.56
C ALA A 102 11.82 9.04 12.73
N GLU A 103 10.94 9.14 11.74
CA GLU A 103 10.69 10.34 10.94
C GLU A 103 11.98 11.02 10.42
N SER A 104 12.21 12.26 10.86
CA SER A 104 13.38 13.10 10.58
C SER A 104 14.26 13.26 11.83
N SER A 105 14.16 12.34 12.80
CA SER A 105 15.01 12.34 14.00
C SER A 105 16.48 12.44 13.62
N THR A 106 17.24 13.21 14.40
CA THR A 106 18.68 13.41 14.16
C THR A 106 19.49 12.14 14.34
N ASP A 107 18.98 11.16 15.08
CA ASP A 107 19.59 9.85 15.25
C ASP A 107 18.57 8.70 15.38
N LEU A 108 19.09 7.47 15.29
CA LEU A 108 18.37 6.20 15.43
C LEU A 108 18.71 5.46 16.75
N ALA A 109 19.19 6.16 17.78
CA ALA A 109 19.64 5.52 19.01
C ALA A 109 18.53 4.68 19.65
N GLN A 110 17.32 5.25 19.73
CA GLN A 110 16.14 4.60 20.33
C GLN A 110 15.37 3.68 19.37
N ALA A 111 15.69 3.67 18.07
CA ALA A 111 15.00 2.80 17.12
C ALA A 111 15.31 1.32 17.43
N PRO A 112 14.31 0.43 17.54
CA PRO A 112 14.50 -0.99 17.87
C PRO A 112 14.97 -1.81 16.65
N ILE A 113 16.06 -1.39 16.03
CA ILE A 113 16.70 -2.07 14.88
C ILE A 113 18.13 -2.47 15.24
N SER A 114 18.72 -3.40 14.47
CA SER A 114 20.05 -3.94 14.77
C SER A 114 21.15 -2.85 14.74
N PRO A 115 22.20 -2.97 15.56
CA PRO A 115 23.34 -2.05 15.54
C PRO A 115 23.96 -1.92 14.14
N GLU A 116 24.07 -3.01 13.39
CA GLU A 116 24.68 -3.02 12.05
C GLU A 116 23.84 -2.21 11.06
N LEU A 117 22.50 -2.31 11.14
CA LEU A 117 21.60 -1.51 10.32
C LEU A 117 21.66 -0.03 10.72
N LYS A 118 21.74 0.30 12.01
CA LYS A 118 21.94 1.68 12.47
C LYS A 118 23.22 2.27 11.88
N GLU A 119 24.31 1.51 11.90
CA GLU A 119 25.60 1.95 11.34
C GLU A 119 25.55 2.11 9.82
N ALA A 120 24.91 1.19 9.09
CA ALA A 120 24.71 1.33 7.65
C ALA A 120 23.88 2.59 7.30
N LEU A 121 22.78 2.83 8.01
CA LEU A 121 21.92 3.99 7.82
C LEU A 121 22.64 5.30 8.18
N ARG A 122 23.32 5.37 9.34
CA ARG A 122 24.07 6.55 9.77
C ARG A 122 25.20 6.93 8.82
N ARG A 123 25.88 5.93 8.25
CA ARG A 123 26.93 6.13 7.25
C ARG A 123 26.40 6.77 5.97
N ALA A 124 25.24 6.31 5.49
CA ALA A 124 24.63 6.83 4.26
C ALA A 124 23.85 8.14 4.46
N ALA A 125 23.31 8.37 5.66
CA ALA A 125 22.45 9.51 5.97
C ALA A 125 23.01 10.90 5.58
N PRO A 126 24.25 11.29 5.91
CA PRO A 126 24.77 12.61 5.52
C PRO A 126 24.86 12.78 4.00
N ILE A 127 25.20 11.71 3.28
CA ILE A 127 25.29 11.70 1.82
C ILE A 127 23.88 11.81 1.23
N TYR A 128 22.94 11.00 1.74
CA TYR A 128 21.55 11.05 1.31
C TYR A 128 20.94 12.45 1.47
N ARG A 129 21.21 13.06 2.62
CA ARG A 129 20.76 14.40 2.98
C ARG A 129 21.32 15.47 2.05
N ALA A 130 22.59 15.35 1.66
CA ALA A 130 23.26 16.33 0.81
C ALA A 130 22.83 16.25 -0.66
N HIS A 131 22.61 15.04 -1.18
CA HIS A 131 22.48 14.83 -2.63
C HIS A 131 21.04 14.54 -3.10
N TRP A 132 20.19 13.89 -2.29
CA TRP A 132 18.86 13.45 -2.75
C TRP A 132 17.68 13.96 -1.91
N TRP A 133 17.85 14.06 -0.58
CA TRP A 133 16.72 14.22 0.33
C TRP A 133 15.83 15.42 0.03
N ALA A 134 16.41 16.60 -0.27
CA ALA A 134 15.62 17.80 -0.56
C ALA A 134 14.67 17.60 -1.75
N ARG A 135 15.12 16.93 -2.82
CA ARG A 135 14.29 16.62 -3.99
C ARG A 135 13.27 15.52 -3.68
N HIS A 136 13.69 14.47 -2.97
CA HIS A 136 12.82 13.35 -2.61
C HIS A 136 11.68 13.77 -1.69
N ASP A 137 11.97 14.54 -0.64
CA ASP A 137 10.94 15.08 0.26
C ASP A 137 10.00 16.03 -0.49
N ALA A 138 10.54 16.94 -1.32
CA ALA A 138 9.71 17.83 -2.12
C ALA A 138 8.75 17.06 -3.05
N GLN A 139 9.21 15.96 -3.66
CA GLN A 139 8.38 15.10 -4.50
C GLN A 139 7.29 14.39 -3.69
N ASN A 140 7.65 13.77 -2.56
CA ASN A 140 6.69 13.11 -1.66
C ASN A 140 5.64 14.10 -1.16
N ARG A 141 6.05 15.29 -0.72
CA ARG A 141 5.15 16.36 -0.26
C ARG A 141 4.25 16.88 -1.39
N ALA A 142 4.75 16.97 -2.62
CA ALA A 142 3.93 17.34 -3.77
C ALA A 142 2.88 16.26 -4.09
N TRP A 143 3.23 14.97 -3.97
CA TRP A 143 2.27 13.87 -4.12
C TRP A 143 1.22 13.90 -3.00
N ILE A 144 1.63 14.10 -1.74
CA ILE A 144 0.72 14.24 -0.59
C ILE A 144 -0.26 15.40 -0.80
N ALA A 145 0.24 16.57 -1.22
CA ALA A 145 -0.58 17.75 -1.47
C ALA A 145 -1.61 17.55 -2.61
N GLN A 146 -1.38 16.58 -3.51
CA GLN A 146 -2.35 16.21 -4.55
C GLN A 146 -3.40 15.21 -4.03
N VAL A 147 -3.02 14.29 -3.15
CA VAL A 147 -3.94 13.23 -2.66
C VAL A 147 -4.83 13.73 -1.51
N GLU A 148 -4.33 14.62 -0.65
CA GLU A 148 -5.07 15.13 0.51
C GLU A 148 -6.42 15.78 0.14
N PRO A 149 -6.53 16.62 -0.90
CA PRO A 149 -7.83 17.15 -1.33
C PRO A 149 -8.81 16.06 -1.78
N LEU A 150 -8.33 15.02 -2.46
CA LEU A 150 -9.16 13.88 -2.89
C LEU A 150 -9.66 13.09 -1.68
N VAL A 151 -8.80 12.85 -0.69
CA VAL A 151 -9.18 12.20 0.57
C VAL A 151 -10.17 13.07 1.34
N SER A 152 -9.95 14.38 1.41
CA SER A 152 -10.87 15.30 2.07
C SER A 152 -12.24 15.31 1.41
N GLN A 153 -12.31 15.17 0.08
CA GLN A 153 -13.56 15.21 -0.66
C GLN A 153 -14.31 13.88 -0.63
N TYR A 154 -13.60 12.76 -0.77
CA TYR A 154 -14.21 11.45 -1.03
C TYR A 154 -13.98 10.43 0.08
N GLY A 155 -12.99 10.64 0.94
CA GLY A 155 -12.44 9.62 1.83
C GLY A 155 -13.43 9.10 2.87
N ASP A 156 -14.26 9.98 3.43
CA ASP A 156 -15.29 9.57 4.40
C ASP A 156 -16.31 8.59 3.81
N GLY A 157 -16.79 8.87 2.60
CA GLY A 157 -17.73 7.99 1.92
C GLY A 157 -17.08 6.66 1.55
N ILE A 158 -15.84 6.68 1.06
CA ILE A 158 -15.11 5.46 0.71
C ILE A 158 -14.85 4.61 1.97
N ALA A 159 -14.40 5.21 3.07
CA ALA A 159 -14.15 4.48 4.32
C ALA A 159 -15.43 3.85 4.89
N GLN A 160 -16.57 4.56 4.83
CA GLN A 160 -17.86 4.02 5.25
C GLN A 160 -18.31 2.83 4.38
N ASP A 161 -18.17 2.95 3.06
CA ASP A 161 -18.50 1.86 2.15
C ASP A 161 -17.58 0.65 2.34
N LEU A 162 -16.26 0.85 2.45
CA LEU A 162 -15.32 -0.24 2.70
C LEU A 162 -15.64 -0.97 4.01
N ALA A 163 -15.96 -0.24 5.09
CA ALA A 163 -16.32 -0.84 6.37
C ALA A 163 -17.59 -1.69 6.27
N ARG A 164 -18.59 -1.21 5.53
CA ARG A 164 -19.83 -1.95 5.26
C ARG A 164 -19.58 -3.18 4.38
N ILE A 165 -18.83 -3.03 3.29
CA ILE A 165 -18.57 -4.07 2.29
C ILE A 165 -17.70 -5.19 2.88
N TYR A 166 -16.66 -4.86 3.63
CA TYR A 166 -15.83 -5.88 4.25
C TYR A 166 -16.43 -6.42 5.55
N GLU A 167 -17.51 -5.79 6.03
CA GLU A 167 -18.15 -6.05 7.32
C GLU A 167 -17.13 -6.05 8.47
N GLU A 168 -16.19 -5.10 8.42
CA GLU A 168 -15.07 -4.89 9.34
C GLU A 168 -14.91 -3.39 9.60
N PRO A 169 -14.51 -2.96 10.81
CA PRO A 169 -14.30 -1.54 11.10
C PRO A 169 -13.08 -0.99 10.34
N TRP A 170 -13.02 0.34 10.20
CA TRP A 170 -11.79 1.02 9.77
C TRP A 170 -10.63 0.63 10.69
N PRO A 171 -9.43 0.29 10.17
CA PRO A 171 -8.45 -0.51 10.91
C PRO A 171 -7.86 0.23 12.11
N GLN A 172 -7.66 1.55 11.99
CA GLN A 172 -7.14 2.40 13.05
C GLN A 172 -7.37 3.89 12.70
N TYR A 173 -7.27 4.78 13.69
CA TYR A 173 -7.45 6.21 13.50
C TYR A 173 -6.30 7.02 14.12
N PRO A 174 -5.55 7.80 13.32
CA PRO A 174 -5.48 7.73 11.85
C PRO A 174 -4.75 6.47 11.36
N VAL A 175 -4.96 6.07 10.11
CA VAL A 175 -4.05 5.17 9.39
C VAL A 175 -2.87 6.01 8.91
N ARG A 176 -1.66 5.62 9.31
CA ARG A 176 -0.42 6.25 8.85
C ARG A 176 -0.11 5.80 7.42
N VAL A 177 0.10 6.74 6.51
CA VAL A 177 0.48 6.49 5.11
C VAL A 177 1.82 7.16 4.83
N ASP A 178 2.84 6.37 4.50
CA ASP A 178 4.17 6.88 4.16
C ASP A 178 4.34 7.01 2.64
N SER A 179 4.65 8.22 2.19
CA SER A 179 5.10 8.48 0.83
C SER A 179 6.62 8.31 0.75
N VAL A 180 7.06 7.44 -0.17
CA VAL A 180 8.47 7.21 -0.47
C VAL A 180 8.73 7.42 -1.95
N VAL A 181 9.93 7.82 -2.36
CA VAL A 181 10.20 7.93 -3.81
C VAL A 181 10.13 6.56 -4.47
N TYR A 182 10.72 5.54 -3.86
CA TYR A 182 10.67 4.16 -4.35
C TYR A 182 10.08 3.25 -3.27
N ALA A 183 9.06 2.47 -3.62
CA ALA A 183 8.50 1.43 -2.76
C ALA A 183 9.11 0.06 -3.15
N ASN A 184 8.32 -1.01 -3.09
CA ASN A 184 8.71 -2.31 -3.65
C ASN A 184 8.36 -2.39 -5.16
N TRP A 185 8.53 -3.57 -5.75
CA TRP A 185 8.23 -3.85 -7.16
C TRP A 185 6.77 -3.58 -7.59
N ALA A 186 5.84 -3.47 -6.64
CA ALA A 186 4.43 -3.21 -6.91
C ALA A 186 4.08 -1.72 -6.90
N GLY A 187 5.02 -0.84 -6.54
CA GLY A 187 4.80 0.60 -6.45
C GLY A 187 4.12 1.03 -5.14
N ALA A 188 3.52 0.11 -4.39
CA ALA A 188 2.97 0.32 -3.08
C ALA A 188 2.88 -1.01 -2.32
N TYR A 189 2.82 -0.95 -0.99
CA TYR A 189 2.55 -2.10 -0.15
C TYR A 189 2.10 -1.71 1.26
N THR A 190 1.55 -2.67 2.01
CA THR A 190 1.01 -2.41 3.36
C THR A 190 1.42 -3.49 4.35
N THR A 191 1.90 -3.06 5.53
CA THR A 191 1.95 -3.91 6.73
C THR A 191 0.61 -3.81 7.45
N THR A 192 0.07 -4.89 8.00
CA THR A 192 -1.31 -4.92 8.53
C THR A 192 -1.43 -4.72 10.04
N GLU A 193 -0.35 -4.96 10.80
CA GLU A 193 -0.33 -4.84 12.27
C GLU A 193 0.89 -4.05 12.77
N PRO A 194 0.77 -2.72 12.96
CA PRO A 194 -0.37 -1.87 12.59
C PRO A 194 -0.52 -1.70 11.07
N THR A 195 -1.72 -1.28 10.63
CA THR A 195 -1.99 -1.00 9.22
C THR A 195 -1.23 0.25 8.78
N ARG A 196 -0.22 0.09 7.92
CA ARG A 196 0.65 1.17 7.45
C ARG A 196 1.01 1.02 5.97
N PRO A 197 0.24 1.65 5.07
CA PRO A 197 0.59 1.79 3.67
C PRO A 197 1.90 2.54 3.44
N THR A 198 2.70 2.05 2.50
CA THR A 198 3.87 2.72 1.93
C THR A 198 3.69 2.81 0.42
N ILE A 199 3.66 4.04 -0.11
CA ILE A 199 3.27 4.31 -1.49
C ILE A 199 4.37 5.08 -2.19
N SER A 200 4.76 4.60 -3.38
CA SER A 200 5.73 5.30 -4.22
C SER A 200 5.12 6.56 -4.81
N SER A 201 5.77 7.70 -4.56
CA SER A 201 5.46 8.99 -5.19
C SER A 201 6.01 9.11 -6.61
N SER A 202 6.96 8.25 -7.01
CA SER A 202 7.54 8.25 -8.36
C SER A 202 6.85 7.29 -9.32
N ASP A 203 6.09 6.31 -8.82
CA ASP A 203 5.42 5.34 -9.67
C ASP A 203 4.34 6.03 -10.52
N PRO A 204 4.43 5.98 -11.86
CA PRO A 204 3.44 6.58 -12.76
C PRO A 204 2.01 6.06 -12.57
N ALA A 205 1.85 4.84 -12.04
CA ALA A 205 0.56 4.23 -11.77
C ALA A 205 -0.14 4.84 -10.54
N ASN A 206 0.60 5.50 -9.65
CA ASN A 206 0.10 6.09 -8.40
C ASN A 206 -0.19 7.61 -8.49
N GLN A 207 -0.35 8.16 -9.69
CA GLN A 207 -0.48 9.61 -9.90
C GLN A 207 -1.94 10.06 -10.09
N GLY A 208 -2.21 11.33 -9.74
CA GLY A 208 -3.53 11.94 -9.94
C GLY A 208 -4.64 11.21 -9.18
N THR A 209 -5.78 10.97 -9.83
CA THR A 209 -6.92 10.30 -9.16
C THR A 209 -6.65 8.83 -8.82
N ALA A 210 -5.69 8.18 -9.47
CA ALA A 210 -5.27 6.83 -9.09
C ALA A 210 -4.56 6.79 -7.73
N ALA A 211 -4.00 7.92 -7.26
CA ALA A 211 -3.47 8.05 -5.91
C ALA A 211 -4.56 7.81 -4.85
N LEU A 212 -5.80 8.24 -5.12
CA LEU A 212 -6.92 8.00 -4.22
C LEU A 212 -7.26 6.50 -4.15
N GLU A 213 -7.37 5.83 -5.30
CA GLU A 213 -7.64 4.39 -5.33
C GLU A 213 -6.55 3.61 -4.60
N ILE A 214 -5.28 3.87 -4.89
CA ILE A 214 -4.19 3.09 -4.28
C ILE A 214 -4.11 3.30 -2.77
N VAL A 215 -4.36 4.51 -2.26
CA VAL A 215 -4.40 4.76 -0.80
C VAL A 215 -5.47 3.90 -0.11
N PHE A 216 -6.67 3.83 -0.69
CA PHE A 216 -7.76 3.03 -0.13
C PHE A 216 -7.60 1.53 -0.40
N HIS A 217 -6.98 1.13 -1.51
CA HIS A 217 -6.55 -0.24 -1.78
C HIS A 217 -5.59 -0.70 -0.67
N GLU A 218 -4.51 0.04 -0.47
CA GLU A 218 -3.48 -0.31 0.50
C GLU A 218 -4.05 -0.36 1.92
N THR A 219 -4.85 0.63 2.29
CA THR A 219 -5.52 0.63 3.60
C THR A 219 -6.48 -0.56 3.78
N SER A 220 -7.11 -1.03 2.70
CA SER A 220 -8.02 -2.18 2.73
C SER A 220 -7.32 -3.49 3.13
N HIS A 221 -6.00 -3.60 3.01
CA HIS A 221 -5.28 -4.77 3.52
C HIS A 221 -5.49 -4.97 5.04
N GLY A 222 -5.67 -3.89 5.80
CA GLY A 222 -6.01 -3.94 7.23
C GLY A 222 -7.45 -4.37 7.54
N MET A 223 -8.31 -4.54 6.52
CA MET A 223 -9.75 -4.81 6.67
C MET A 223 -10.21 -6.09 5.97
N ILE A 224 -9.45 -6.61 5.00
CA ILE A 224 -9.92 -7.65 4.06
C ILE A 224 -10.00 -9.07 4.66
N ASP A 225 -9.67 -9.20 5.93
CA ASP A 225 -9.45 -10.48 6.60
C ASP A 225 -10.70 -11.36 6.66
N LYS A 226 -11.86 -10.76 6.94
CA LYS A 226 -13.16 -11.46 6.95
C LYS A 226 -13.56 -11.96 5.58
N VAL A 227 -13.41 -11.12 4.55
CA VAL A 227 -13.65 -11.51 3.15
C VAL A 227 -12.73 -12.66 2.76
N SER A 228 -11.45 -12.57 3.12
CA SER A 228 -10.45 -13.61 2.84
C SER A 228 -10.80 -14.95 3.50
N ARG A 229 -11.27 -14.93 4.75
CA ARG A 229 -11.78 -16.14 5.44
C ARG A 229 -13.03 -16.68 4.76
N ALA A 230 -13.98 -15.83 4.40
CA ALA A 230 -15.22 -16.23 3.74
C ALA A 230 -14.96 -16.88 2.37
N LEU A 231 -14.03 -16.34 1.57
CA LEU A 231 -13.58 -16.94 0.32
C LEU A 231 -12.92 -18.30 0.52
N ARG A 232 -12.06 -18.46 1.55
CA ARG A 232 -11.47 -19.77 1.87
C ARG A 232 -12.52 -20.80 2.28
N THR A 233 -13.51 -20.40 3.07
CA THR A 233 -14.64 -21.27 3.45
C THR A 233 -15.47 -21.65 2.22
N ALA A 234 -15.73 -20.72 1.31
CA ALA A 234 -16.46 -20.99 0.07
C ALA A 234 -15.68 -21.94 -0.84
N GLU A 235 -14.37 -21.74 -1.02
CA GLU A 235 -13.47 -22.66 -1.75
C GLU A 235 -13.55 -24.08 -1.18
N ALA A 236 -13.42 -24.22 0.14
CA ALA A 236 -13.52 -25.52 0.81
C ALA A 236 -14.89 -26.17 0.55
N GLY A 237 -15.97 -25.40 0.67
CA GLY A 237 -17.33 -25.85 0.40
C GLY A 237 -17.54 -26.36 -1.03
N VAL A 238 -17.04 -25.63 -2.03
CA VAL A 238 -17.07 -26.06 -3.43
C VAL A 238 -16.30 -27.37 -3.60
N ASN A 239 -15.10 -27.47 -3.03
CA ASN A 239 -14.26 -28.66 -3.14
C ASN A 239 -14.88 -29.93 -2.53
N THR A 240 -15.75 -29.83 -1.52
CA THR A 240 -16.46 -31.01 -0.97
C THR A 240 -17.35 -31.73 -1.99
N LYS A 241 -17.79 -31.02 -3.04
CA LYS A 241 -18.72 -31.55 -4.07
C LYS A 241 -18.00 -31.90 -5.37
N ARG A 242 -16.70 -31.62 -5.47
CA ARG A 242 -15.92 -31.85 -6.69
C ARG A 242 -15.35 -33.26 -6.71
N THR A 243 -15.46 -33.89 -7.87
CA THR A 243 -14.75 -35.14 -8.20
C THR A 243 -13.49 -34.89 -9.05
N ALA A 244 -13.38 -33.70 -9.65
CA ALA A 244 -12.19 -33.24 -10.37
C ALA A 244 -11.09 -32.74 -9.40
N ALA A 245 -10.01 -32.20 -9.97
CA ALA A 245 -8.98 -31.54 -9.18
C ALA A 245 -9.57 -30.43 -8.27
N PRO A 246 -8.99 -30.23 -7.06
CA PRO A 246 -9.43 -29.16 -6.17
C PRO A 246 -9.31 -27.79 -6.84
N PHE A 247 -10.41 -27.04 -6.83
CA PHE A 247 -10.40 -25.63 -7.18
C PHE A 247 -9.56 -24.86 -6.15
N ARG A 248 -8.75 -23.92 -6.64
CA ARG A 248 -7.95 -23.00 -5.81
C ARG A 248 -8.30 -21.58 -6.20
N ALA A 249 -8.87 -20.82 -5.27
CA ALA A 249 -9.14 -19.40 -5.47
C ALA A 249 -7.82 -18.59 -5.50
N GLY A 250 -6.75 -19.10 -4.90
CA GLY A 250 -5.45 -18.45 -4.87
C GLY A 250 -5.54 -17.05 -4.24
N ALA A 251 -5.00 -16.04 -4.92
CA ALA A 251 -5.04 -14.64 -4.47
C ALA A 251 -6.36 -13.92 -4.86
N LEU A 252 -7.50 -14.61 -4.93
CA LEU A 252 -8.79 -14.00 -5.29
C LEU A 252 -9.21 -12.87 -4.35
N TRP A 253 -8.85 -12.95 -3.07
CA TRP A 253 -9.10 -11.86 -2.11
C TRP A 253 -8.46 -10.54 -2.56
N HIS A 254 -7.30 -10.59 -3.22
CA HIS A 254 -6.61 -9.40 -3.71
C HIS A 254 -7.26 -8.84 -4.98
N ALA A 255 -7.83 -9.71 -5.81
CA ALA A 255 -8.70 -9.32 -6.92
C ALA A 255 -9.96 -8.58 -6.42
N VAL A 256 -10.61 -9.11 -5.37
CA VAL A 256 -11.76 -8.46 -4.72
C VAL A 256 -11.36 -7.09 -4.18
N LEU A 257 -10.19 -6.98 -3.56
CA LEU A 257 -9.68 -5.73 -3.02
C LEU A 257 -9.45 -4.69 -4.14
N PHE A 258 -8.76 -5.05 -5.23
CA PHE A 258 -8.59 -4.16 -6.41
C PHE A 258 -9.93 -3.73 -7.00
N TYR A 259 -10.83 -4.69 -7.21
CA TYR A 259 -12.16 -4.42 -7.77
C TYR A 259 -12.94 -3.44 -6.89
N THR A 260 -12.95 -3.66 -5.57
CA THR A 260 -13.73 -2.86 -4.64
C THR A 260 -13.22 -1.43 -4.55
N ALA A 261 -11.91 -1.23 -4.36
CA ALA A 261 -11.33 0.10 -4.30
C ALA A 261 -11.53 0.87 -5.61
N GLY A 262 -11.33 0.18 -6.75
CA GLY A 262 -11.50 0.73 -8.08
C GLY A 262 -12.91 1.21 -8.39
N GLU A 263 -13.91 0.37 -8.18
CA GLU A 263 -15.31 0.72 -8.44
C GLU A 263 -15.78 1.86 -7.52
N LEU A 264 -15.40 1.86 -6.23
CA LEU A 264 -15.78 2.94 -5.31
C LEU A 264 -15.23 4.31 -5.73
N VAL A 265 -14.03 4.36 -6.31
CA VAL A 265 -13.48 5.60 -6.87
C VAL A 265 -14.16 5.96 -8.19
N ALA A 266 -14.39 4.99 -9.07
CA ALA A 266 -15.07 5.22 -10.36
C ALA A 266 -16.51 5.73 -10.20
N GLU A 267 -17.22 5.31 -9.16
CA GLU A 267 -18.56 5.81 -8.82
C GLU A 267 -18.56 7.28 -8.38
N ARG A 268 -17.41 7.79 -7.88
CA ARG A 268 -17.27 9.15 -7.33
C ARG A 268 -16.61 10.12 -8.29
N ILE A 269 -15.81 9.62 -9.23
CA ILE A 269 -15.03 10.42 -10.16
C ILE A 269 -15.39 10.00 -11.58
N SER A 270 -16.19 10.85 -12.25
CA SER A 270 -16.63 10.59 -13.63
C SER A 270 -15.45 10.44 -14.58
N GLY A 271 -15.50 9.42 -15.43
CA GLY A 271 -14.46 9.11 -16.42
C GLY A 271 -13.20 8.46 -15.83
N TYR A 272 -13.18 8.18 -14.53
CA TYR A 272 -12.08 7.43 -13.93
C TYR A 272 -12.09 5.97 -14.40
N VAL A 273 -10.90 5.48 -14.79
CA VAL A 273 -10.67 4.07 -15.12
C VAL A 273 -9.90 3.44 -13.96
N PRO A 274 -10.44 2.38 -13.31
CA PRO A 274 -9.78 1.81 -12.16
C PRO A 274 -8.37 1.28 -12.43
N TYR A 275 -7.56 1.20 -11.38
CA TYR A 275 -6.15 0.85 -11.46
C TYR A 275 -5.94 -0.52 -12.12
N ALA A 276 -6.76 -1.49 -11.76
CA ALA A 276 -6.66 -2.85 -12.27
C ALA A 276 -6.90 -2.93 -13.80
N GLU A 277 -7.88 -2.17 -14.30
CA GLU A 277 -8.19 -1.99 -15.71
C GLU A 277 -7.04 -1.28 -16.42
N LYS A 278 -6.63 -0.11 -15.91
CA LYS A 278 -5.60 0.75 -16.53
C LYS A 278 -4.24 0.04 -16.66
N ASN A 279 -3.89 -0.78 -15.67
CA ASN A 279 -2.60 -1.48 -15.59
C ASN A 279 -2.67 -2.96 -16.03
N GLY A 280 -3.78 -3.36 -16.67
CA GLY A 280 -3.95 -4.69 -17.28
C GLY A 280 -3.93 -5.87 -16.28
N LEU A 281 -4.26 -5.64 -15.01
CA LEU A 281 -4.28 -6.69 -13.97
C LEU A 281 -5.25 -7.81 -14.31
N TRP A 282 -6.41 -7.47 -14.89
CA TRP A 282 -7.41 -8.45 -15.35
C TRP A 282 -6.94 -9.32 -16.50
N ALA A 283 -5.87 -8.96 -17.21
CA ALA A 283 -5.27 -9.82 -18.21
C ALA A 283 -4.11 -10.66 -17.64
N ARG A 284 -3.27 -10.05 -16.80
CA ARG A 284 -1.98 -10.63 -16.38
C ARG A 284 -1.99 -11.37 -15.04
N ALA A 285 -2.88 -11.00 -14.12
CA ALA A 285 -2.93 -11.56 -12.76
C ALA A 285 -4.21 -12.37 -12.53
N TRP A 286 -5.35 -11.85 -12.98
CA TRP A 286 -6.65 -12.50 -12.85
C TRP A 286 -7.39 -12.51 -14.19
N PRO A 287 -6.96 -13.36 -15.16
CA PRO A 287 -7.61 -13.49 -16.46
C PRO A 287 -9.10 -13.84 -16.32
N GLU A 288 -9.86 -13.57 -17.38
CA GLU A 288 -11.26 -13.98 -17.50
C GLU A 288 -11.45 -15.47 -17.12
N PRO A 289 -12.58 -15.81 -16.47
CA PRO A 289 -13.75 -14.97 -16.23
C PRO A 289 -13.72 -14.14 -14.92
N ALA A 290 -12.55 -13.96 -14.28
CA ALA A 290 -12.51 -13.39 -12.92
C ALA A 290 -13.13 -12.00 -12.79
N ARG A 291 -12.84 -11.06 -13.71
CA ARG A 291 -13.40 -9.71 -13.68
C ARG A 291 -14.91 -9.71 -13.95
N THR A 292 -15.36 -10.53 -14.90
CA THR A 292 -16.79 -10.70 -15.19
C THR A 292 -17.55 -11.24 -13.98
N LEU A 293 -17.00 -12.25 -13.30
CA LEU A 293 -17.65 -12.84 -12.12
C LEU A 293 -17.61 -11.95 -10.89
N LEU A 294 -16.57 -11.11 -10.71
CA LEU A 294 -16.61 -10.07 -9.69
C LEU A 294 -17.76 -9.08 -9.95
N GLN A 295 -17.99 -8.70 -11.21
CA GLN A 295 -19.12 -7.85 -11.55
C GLN A 295 -20.47 -8.53 -11.32
N GLN A 296 -20.57 -9.82 -11.61
CA GLN A 296 -21.80 -10.58 -11.46
C GLN A 296 -22.13 -10.85 -9.98
N ASP A 297 -21.15 -11.32 -9.21
CA ASP A 297 -21.39 -11.96 -7.92
C ASP A 297 -20.95 -11.08 -6.75
N TRP A 298 -19.92 -10.24 -6.92
CA TRP A 298 -19.41 -9.36 -5.86
C TRP A 298 -20.08 -7.98 -5.86
N LYS A 299 -20.29 -7.37 -7.04
CA LYS A 299 -20.93 -6.05 -7.15
C LYS A 299 -22.31 -5.95 -6.47
N PRO A 300 -23.20 -6.96 -6.52
CA PRO A 300 -24.46 -6.90 -5.76
C PRO A 300 -24.27 -6.77 -4.25
N HIS A 301 -23.23 -7.38 -3.69
CA HIS A 301 -22.89 -7.21 -2.29
C HIS A 301 -22.36 -5.80 -2.00
N MET A 302 -21.52 -5.26 -2.89
CA MET A 302 -21.09 -3.86 -2.81
C MET A 302 -22.28 -2.90 -2.79
N ALA A 303 -23.32 -3.15 -3.60
CA ALA A 303 -24.55 -2.38 -3.64
C ALA A 303 -25.52 -2.66 -2.46
N GLY A 304 -25.21 -3.60 -1.58
CA GLY A 304 -26.05 -3.97 -0.44
C GLY A 304 -27.28 -4.83 -0.79
N SER A 305 -27.38 -5.33 -2.02
CA SER A 305 -28.46 -6.22 -2.47
C SER A 305 -28.17 -7.71 -2.25
N ALA A 306 -26.97 -8.06 -1.82
CA ALA A 306 -26.59 -9.41 -1.41
C ALA A 306 -25.73 -9.40 -0.13
N SER A 307 -25.82 -10.45 0.68
CA SER A 307 -24.93 -10.61 1.84
C SER A 307 -23.53 -11.03 1.40
N LEU A 308 -22.54 -10.78 2.25
CA LEU A 308 -21.16 -11.21 2.01
C LEU A 308 -21.09 -12.71 1.71
N GLN A 309 -21.77 -13.52 2.52
CA GLN A 309 -21.79 -14.97 2.37
C GLN A 309 -22.38 -15.42 1.03
N VAL A 310 -23.45 -14.79 0.56
CA VAL A 310 -24.04 -15.11 -0.75
C VAL A 310 -23.05 -14.77 -1.86
N ALA A 311 -22.51 -13.56 -1.87
CA ALA A 311 -21.56 -13.11 -2.88
C ALA A 311 -20.31 -13.99 -2.96
N VAL A 312 -19.65 -14.28 -1.84
CA VAL A 312 -18.43 -15.12 -1.86
C VAL A 312 -18.71 -16.57 -2.24
N SER A 313 -19.88 -17.10 -1.89
CA SER A 313 -20.26 -18.47 -2.23
C SER A 313 -20.54 -18.61 -3.72
N GLN A 314 -21.26 -17.64 -4.29
CA GLN A 314 -21.58 -17.60 -5.72
C GLN A 314 -20.30 -17.41 -6.54
N LEU A 315 -19.47 -16.43 -6.19
CA LEU A 315 -18.19 -16.16 -6.84
C LEU A 315 -17.28 -17.38 -6.86
N ALA A 316 -17.13 -18.07 -5.72
CA ALA A 316 -16.31 -19.28 -5.64
C ALA A 316 -16.90 -20.43 -6.48
N ALA A 317 -18.22 -20.61 -6.48
CA ALA A 317 -18.89 -21.64 -7.25
C ALA A 317 -18.73 -21.42 -8.76
N ASP A 318 -18.98 -20.19 -9.23
CA ASP A 318 -18.93 -19.84 -10.65
C ASP A 318 -17.48 -19.86 -11.18
N LEU A 319 -16.50 -19.40 -10.37
CA LEU A 319 -15.09 -19.54 -10.71
C LEU A 319 -14.64 -20.99 -10.80
N ALA A 320 -15.15 -21.87 -9.93
CA ALA A 320 -14.82 -23.29 -9.96
C ALA A 320 -15.49 -24.03 -11.13
N ALA A 321 -16.59 -23.51 -11.65
CA ALA A 321 -17.29 -24.05 -12.83
C ALA A 321 -16.72 -23.53 -14.16
N ALA A 322 -15.92 -22.45 -14.12
CA ALA A 322 -15.34 -21.83 -15.30
C ALA A 322 -14.41 -22.80 -16.07
N PRO A 323 -14.49 -22.86 -17.42
CA PRO A 323 -13.59 -23.66 -18.22
C PRO A 323 -12.13 -23.23 -18.04
N GLY A 324 -11.22 -24.20 -17.88
CA GLY A 324 -9.77 -23.94 -17.82
C GLY A 324 -9.19 -23.74 -16.42
N ARG A 325 -9.90 -24.11 -15.35
CA ARG A 325 -9.38 -24.18 -13.97
C ARG A 325 -9.74 -25.48 -13.25
#